data_AF-A0A3D5HD90-F1
#
_entry.id   AF-A0A3D5HD90-F1
#
_cell.length_a   1.000
_cell.length_b   1.000
_cell.length_c   1.000
_cell.angle_alpha   90.00
_cell.angle_beta   90.00
_cell.angle_gamma   90.00
#
_symmetry.space_group_name_H-M   'P 1'
#
loop_
_entity.id
_entity.type
_entity.pdbx_description
1 polymer ?
#
loop_
_entity_poly.entity_id
_entity_poly.type
_entity_poly.pdbx_seq_one_letter_code
_entity_poly.pdbx_strand_id
1 'polypeptide(L)'
;MLLEINLKKFKETPEGFKKIVGLVGLTAAIIITFIILNIFFGESDKTVVSDKIVESDKTTESDKTLISSLPKGRLNFFESSDGRQLSPSEYEVVCKNTKIVTQRSIMGANITNYKAQQLYFDNGNKIDKYSVKWDSSLKKCFAEYTIRAIEGTSGTILVSGEAKGFLKTSIDTRVYFIKNF
;
A
#
# COMPACT_ATOMS: atom_id res chain seq x y z
N MET A 1 -32.45 -29.53 -36.64
CA MET A 1 -33.53 -28.80 -37.36
C MET A 1 -33.53 -27.29 -37.12
N LEU A 2 -33.88 -26.76 -35.93
CA LEU A 2 -33.97 -25.29 -35.70
C LEU A 2 -32.62 -24.56 -35.78
N LEU A 3 -31.53 -25.19 -35.33
CA LEU A 3 -30.17 -24.62 -35.35
C LEU A 3 -29.60 -24.55 -36.78
N GLU A 4 -29.90 -25.54 -37.60
CA GLU A 4 -29.48 -25.61 -39.02
C GLU A 4 -30.20 -24.58 -39.89
N ILE A 5 -31.48 -24.31 -39.60
CA ILE A 5 -32.28 -23.30 -40.30
C ILE A 5 -31.74 -21.88 -40.00
N ASN A 6 -31.34 -21.61 -38.76
CA ASN A 6 -30.77 -20.31 -38.37
C ASN A 6 -29.37 -20.06 -38.96
N LEU A 7 -28.52 -21.08 -39.06
CA LEU A 7 -27.19 -20.99 -39.68
C LEU A 7 -27.26 -20.69 -41.20
N LYS A 8 -28.22 -21.27 -41.92
CA LYS A 8 -28.44 -20.95 -43.35
C LYS A 8 -28.86 -19.50 -43.55
N LYS A 9 -29.77 -18.99 -42.72
CA LYS A 9 -30.23 -17.59 -42.74
C LYS A 9 -29.11 -16.57 -42.44
N PHE A 10 -28.16 -16.94 -41.58
CA PHE A 10 -27.00 -16.09 -41.26
C PHE A 10 -25.97 -16.03 -42.41
N LYS A 11 -25.92 -17.07 -43.26
CA LYS A 11 -25.07 -17.09 -44.45
C LYS A 11 -25.60 -16.21 -45.57
N GLU A 12 -26.91 -16.05 -45.69
CA GLU A 12 -27.59 -15.25 -46.73
C GLU A 12 -27.76 -13.76 -46.36
N THR A 13 -27.37 -13.36 -45.15
CA THR A 13 -27.55 -11.97 -44.68
C THR A 13 -26.51 -11.02 -45.31
N PRO A 14 -26.87 -9.76 -45.60
CA PRO A 14 -26.00 -8.79 -46.27
C PRO A 14 -24.67 -8.60 -45.52
N GLU A 15 -23.57 -8.42 -46.25
CA GLU A 15 -22.23 -8.31 -45.66
C GLU A 15 -22.11 -7.15 -44.64
N GLY A 16 -22.82 -6.05 -44.87
CA GLY A 16 -22.90 -4.94 -43.91
C GLY A 16 -23.51 -5.36 -42.57
N PHE A 17 -24.53 -6.21 -42.58
CA PHE A 17 -25.17 -6.73 -41.36
C PHE A 17 -24.24 -7.67 -40.60
N LYS A 18 -23.50 -8.53 -41.30
CA LYS A 18 -22.49 -9.41 -40.69
C LYS A 18 -21.35 -8.63 -40.01
N LYS A 19 -20.90 -7.52 -40.61
CA LYS A 19 -19.89 -6.64 -40.01
C LYS A 19 -20.40 -5.95 -38.74
N ILE A 20 -21.65 -5.46 -38.74
CA ILE A 20 -22.25 -4.81 -37.57
C ILE A 20 -22.44 -5.83 -36.43
N VAL A 21 -23.01 -7.01 -36.72
CA VAL A 21 -23.21 -8.06 -35.71
C VAL A 21 -21.87 -8.58 -35.19
N GLY A 22 -20.86 -8.72 -36.05
CA GLY A 22 -19.51 -9.08 -35.64
C GLY A 22 -18.85 -8.05 -34.73
N LEU A 23 -19.01 -6.75 -35.04
CA LEU A 23 -18.48 -5.66 -34.22
C LEU A 23 -19.15 -5.60 -32.84
N VAL A 24 -20.48 -5.74 -32.79
CA VAL A 24 -21.25 -5.78 -31.54
C VAL A 24 -20.90 -7.02 -30.71
N GLY A 25 -20.69 -8.17 -31.36
CA GLY A 25 -20.25 -9.39 -30.68
C GLY A 25 -18.84 -9.24 -30.09
N LEU A 26 -17.92 -8.63 -30.83
CA LEU A 26 -16.55 -8.40 -30.37
C LEU A 26 -16.50 -7.42 -29.19
N THR A 27 -17.24 -6.32 -29.24
CA THR A 27 -17.31 -5.36 -28.13
C THR A 27 -17.92 -5.98 -26.87
N ALA A 28 -19.00 -6.76 -27.01
CA ALA A 28 -19.58 -7.49 -25.89
C ALA A 28 -18.61 -8.50 -25.28
N ALA A 29 -17.87 -9.25 -26.10
CA ALA A 29 -16.87 -10.22 -25.63
C ALA A 29 -15.74 -9.55 -24.84
N ILE A 30 -15.25 -8.39 -25.29
CA ILE A 30 -14.22 -7.61 -24.59
C ILE A 30 -14.75 -7.16 -23.22
N ILE A 31 -15.96 -6.60 -23.15
CA ILE A 31 -16.57 -6.14 -21.89
C ILE A 31 -16.73 -7.30 -20.90
N ILE A 32 -17.24 -8.45 -21.34
CA ILE A 32 -17.41 -9.64 -20.51
C ILE A 32 -16.06 -10.13 -19.97
N THR A 33 -15.01 -10.10 -20.80
CA THR A 33 -13.65 -10.47 -20.37
C THR A 33 -13.17 -9.55 -19.24
N PHE A 34 -13.35 -8.24 -19.36
CA PHE A 34 -12.99 -7.30 -18.30
C PHE A 34 -13.81 -7.49 -17.02
N ILE A 35 -15.10 -7.84 -17.12
CA ILE A 35 -15.94 -8.16 -15.95
C ILE A 35 -15.42 -9.40 -15.23
N ILE A 36 -15.10 -10.47 -15.97
CA ILE A 36 -14.54 -11.71 -15.40
C ILE A 36 -13.18 -11.42 -14.74
N LEU A 37 -12.30 -10.68 -15.43
CA LEU A 37 -11.01 -10.27 -14.86
C LEU A 37 -11.19 -9.40 -13.61
N ASN A 38 -12.19 -8.52 -13.55
CA ASN A 38 -12.50 -7.77 -12.34
C ASN A 38 -13.04 -8.64 -11.20
N ILE A 39 -13.70 -9.77 -11.49
CA ILE A 39 -14.14 -10.70 -10.43
C ILE A 39 -12.94 -11.52 -9.89
N PHE A 40 -12.00 -11.92 -10.76
CA PHE A 40 -10.85 -12.75 -10.37
C PHE A 40 -9.64 -11.95 -9.87
N PHE A 41 -9.41 -10.74 -10.41
CA PHE A 41 -8.26 -9.88 -10.13
C PHE A 41 -8.65 -8.48 -9.65
N GLY A 42 -9.91 -8.08 -9.80
CA GLY A 42 -10.39 -6.81 -9.26
C GLY A 42 -10.44 -6.91 -7.75
N GLU A 43 -9.41 -6.31 -7.15
CA GLU A 43 -9.28 -5.89 -5.75
C GLU A 43 -10.43 -6.39 -4.85
N SER A 44 -10.32 -7.65 -4.44
CA SER A 44 -10.93 -8.03 -3.19
C SER A 44 -10.27 -7.15 -2.13
N ASP A 45 -11.06 -6.28 -1.52
CA ASP A 45 -10.79 -5.52 -0.29
C ASP A 45 -10.51 -6.44 0.93
N LYS A 46 -9.89 -7.60 0.68
CA LYS A 46 -9.61 -8.67 1.60
C LYS A 46 -8.23 -9.22 1.25
N THR A 47 -7.38 -9.20 2.26
CA THR A 47 -6.03 -9.79 2.36
C THR A 47 -4.89 -8.77 2.29
N VAL A 48 -4.70 -8.00 3.37
CA VAL A 48 -3.64 -8.28 4.36
C VAL A 48 -4.15 -7.89 5.75
N VAL A 49 -5.09 -8.69 6.29
CA VAL A 49 -5.21 -8.83 7.74
C VAL A 49 -4.22 -9.93 8.12
N SER A 50 -2.94 -9.59 8.14
CA SER A 50 -1.96 -10.36 8.87
C SER A 50 -2.11 -9.97 10.33
N ASP A 51 -2.78 -10.84 11.07
CA ASP A 51 -2.99 -10.74 12.50
C ASP A 51 -1.68 -10.49 13.27
N LYS A 52 -1.78 -9.54 14.22
CA LYS A 52 -0.94 -9.32 15.41
C LYS A 52 0.40 -8.62 15.17
N ILE A 53 0.44 -7.33 15.52
CA ILE A 53 1.34 -6.73 16.53
C ILE A 53 0.77 -5.37 16.97
N VAL A 54 0.21 -5.40 18.19
CA VAL A 54 0.25 -4.36 19.25
C VAL A 54 -0.52 -3.04 19.03
N GLU A 55 -1.68 -2.99 19.72
CA GLU A 55 -2.21 -1.82 20.44
C GLU A 55 -2.64 -0.58 19.62
N SER A 56 -3.73 -0.71 18.85
CA SER A 56 -4.43 0.45 18.28
C SER A 56 -5.92 0.42 18.61
N ASP A 57 -6.29 0.36 19.89
CA ASP A 57 -7.70 0.20 20.28
C ASP A 57 -8.31 1.40 21.02
N LYS A 58 -7.67 2.58 20.99
CA LYS A 58 -8.26 3.82 21.53
C LYS A 58 -7.91 5.06 20.70
N THR A 59 -8.20 5.03 19.40
CA THR A 59 -8.18 6.28 18.61
C THR A 59 -9.43 7.09 18.94
N THR A 60 -9.25 8.19 19.67
CA THR A 60 -10.35 9.12 20.00
C THR A 60 -10.84 9.87 18.76
N GLU A 61 -12.03 10.47 18.82
CA GLU A 61 -12.54 11.28 17.71
C GLU A 61 -11.63 12.48 17.40
N SER A 62 -11.04 13.09 18.44
CA SER A 62 -10.00 14.13 18.30
C SER A 62 -8.73 13.63 17.60
N ASP A 63 -8.33 12.38 17.81
CA ASP A 63 -7.17 11.83 17.11
C ASP A 63 -7.48 11.65 15.61
N LYS A 64 -8.70 11.20 15.28
CA LYS A 64 -9.13 11.05 13.88
C LYS A 64 -9.19 12.39 13.17
N THR A 65 -9.68 13.45 13.82
CA THR A 65 -9.74 14.80 13.24
C THR A 65 -8.36 15.39 13.06
N LEU A 66 -7.43 15.19 14.02
CA LEU A 66 -6.05 15.59 13.83
C LEU A 66 -5.43 14.88 12.62
N ILE A 67 -5.54 13.56 12.57
CA ILE A 67 -5.01 12.74 11.49
C ILE A 67 -5.59 13.15 10.14
N SER A 68 -6.89 13.44 10.05
CA SER A 68 -7.53 13.89 8.80
C SER A 68 -7.11 15.30 8.37
N SER A 69 -6.70 16.16 9.31
CA SER A 69 -6.20 17.51 9.04
C SER A 69 -4.78 17.55 8.48
N LEU A 70 -4.05 16.43 8.48
CA LEU A 70 -2.71 16.38 7.91
C LEU A 70 -2.75 16.53 6.38
N PRO A 71 -1.84 17.31 5.79
CA PRO A 71 -1.66 17.39 4.35
C PRO A 71 -1.57 16.01 3.69
N LYS A 72 -2.53 15.71 2.81
CA LYS A 72 -2.57 14.47 2.03
C LYS A 72 -1.52 14.50 0.92
N GLY A 73 -0.93 13.33 0.62
CA GLY A 73 0.00 13.18 -0.51
C GLY A 73 1.34 13.91 -0.35
N ARG A 74 1.65 14.42 0.85
CA ARG A 74 2.95 15.03 1.20
C ARG A 74 3.51 14.42 2.48
N LEU A 75 4.83 14.28 2.53
CA LEU A 75 5.53 13.87 3.76
C LEU A 75 5.42 15.00 4.79
N ASN A 76 4.91 14.65 5.96
CA ASN A 76 4.82 15.51 7.13
C ASN A 76 5.97 15.15 8.05
N PHE A 77 6.88 16.09 8.28
CA PHE A 77 8.07 15.88 9.08
C PHE A 77 7.92 16.53 10.45
N PHE A 78 8.50 15.89 11.47
CA PHE A 78 8.49 16.43 12.83
C PHE A 78 9.42 17.65 12.99
N GLU A 79 10.55 17.66 12.29
CA GLU A 79 11.55 18.73 12.31
C GLU A 79 11.88 19.14 10.87
N SER A 80 11.01 19.91 10.23
CA SER A 80 11.24 20.42 8.87
C SER A 80 10.75 21.85 8.74
N SER A 81 11.51 22.66 7.98
CA SER A 81 11.06 23.95 7.47
C SER A 81 10.03 23.82 6.35
N ASP A 82 9.97 22.64 5.72
CA ASP A 82 9.09 22.33 4.60
C ASP A 82 7.95 21.40 5.06
N GLY A 83 6.70 21.87 4.93
CA GLY A 83 5.49 21.13 5.30
C GLY A 83 4.84 21.59 6.61
N ARG A 84 3.93 20.78 7.18
CA ARG A 84 3.34 21.03 8.50
C ARG A 84 4.25 20.45 9.58
N GLN A 85 4.79 21.32 10.42
CA GLN A 85 5.48 20.90 11.64
C GLN A 85 4.44 20.44 12.67
N LEU A 86 4.64 19.24 13.23
CA LEU A 86 3.78 18.70 14.28
C LEU A 86 4.29 19.17 15.64
N SER A 87 3.38 19.60 16.52
CA SER A 87 3.70 19.76 17.94
C SER A 87 3.99 18.39 18.60
N PRO A 88 4.65 18.35 19.77
CA PRO A 88 4.96 17.09 20.44
C PRO A 88 3.74 16.20 20.72
N SER A 89 2.59 16.79 21.07
CA SER A 89 1.34 16.06 21.29
C SER A 89 0.75 15.52 19.99
N GLU A 90 0.79 16.31 18.92
CA GLU A 90 0.34 15.85 17.59
C GLU A 90 1.24 14.73 17.08
N TYR A 91 2.55 14.81 17.32
CA TYR A 91 3.51 13.77 16.95
C TYR A 91 3.24 12.46 17.69
N GLU A 92 2.95 12.51 18.99
CA GLU A 92 2.55 11.33 19.77
C GLU A 92 1.29 10.67 19.21
N VAL A 93 0.26 11.46 18.92
CA VAL A 93 -1.00 10.96 18.34
C VAL A 93 -0.75 10.35 16.97
N VAL A 94 0.04 11.01 16.13
CA VAL A 94 0.42 10.49 14.82
C VAL A 94 1.18 9.18 14.97
N CYS A 95 2.19 9.11 15.84
CA CYS A 95 2.98 7.91 16.08
C CYS A 95 2.11 6.70 16.45
N LYS A 96 1.22 6.86 17.44
CA LYS A 96 0.35 5.78 17.94
C LYS A 96 -0.65 5.28 16.90
N ASN A 97 -1.06 6.14 15.97
CA ASN A 97 -2.01 5.81 14.91
C ASN A 97 -1.35 5.43 13.58
N THR A 98 -0.02 5.49 13.52
CA THR A 98 0.72 5.22 12.30
C THR A 98 0.92 3.72 12.10
N LYS A 99 0.69 3.27 10.87
CA LYS A 99 1.10 1.92 10.43
C LYS A 99 2.37 2.03 9.59
N ILE A 100 3.30 1.08 9.70
CA ILE A 100 4.36 0.97 8.70
C ILE A 100 3.73 0.40 7.43
N VAL A 101 3.92 1.09 6.32
CA VAL A 101 3.48 0.59 5.01
C VAL A 101 4.68 0.48 4.10
N THR A 102 4.81 -0.71 3.55
CA THR A 102 5.95 -1.22 2.79
C THR A 102 6.06 -0.66 1.38
N GLN A 103 5.47 0.50 1.07
CA GLN A 103 5.49 1.02 -0.30
C GLN A 103 6.94 1.20 -0.76
N ARG A 104 7.23 0.49 -1.86
CA ARG A 104 8.45 -0.26 -2.18
C ARG A 104 9.71 0.57 -2.43
N SER A 105 9.89 1.77 -1.91
CA SER A 105 10.99 2.63 -2.34
C SER A 105 11.48 3.67 -1.34
N ILE A 106 10.72 3.98 -0.29
CA ILE A 106 11.03 5.17 0.52
C ILE A 106 11.70 4.81 1.86
N MET A 107 11.38 3.65 2.45
CA MET A 107 11.99 3.24 3.72
C MET A 107 13.48 2.87 3.61
N GLY A 108 13.93 2.43 2.42
CA GLY A 108 15.31 2.02 2.17
C GLY A 108 16.31 3.15 1.88
N ALA A 109 15.82 4.36 1.60
CA ALA A 109 16.66 5.49 1.20
C ALA A 109 17.62 5.94 2.31
N ASN A 110 17.33 5.59 3.57
CA ASN A 110 18.07 6.05 4.73
C ASN A 110 18.57 4.92 5.64
N ILE A 111 18.64 3.70 5.10
CA ILE A 111 19.34 2.59 5.75
C ILE A 111 20.84 2.81 5.57
N THR A 112 21.54 3.18 6.65
CA THR A 112 22.98 3.48 6.63
C THR A 112 23.85 2.23 6.54
N ASN A 113 23.36 1.08 7.01
CA ASN A 113 24.08 -0.18 6.93
C ASN A 113 24.00 -0.77 5.51
N TYR A 114 25.15 -0.85 4.83
CA TYR A 114 25.20 -1.30 3.43
C TYR A 114 24.63 -2.72 3.23
N LYS A 115 24.83 -3.65 4.18
CA LYS A 115 24.31 -5.02 4.08
C LYS A 115 22.79 -5.03 4.19
N ALA A 116 22.25 -4.24 5.11
CA ALA A 116 20.82 -4.09 5.29
C ALA A 116 20.17 -3.43 4.06
N GLN A 117 20.82 -2.41 3.51
CA GLN A 117 20.36 -1.72 2.31
C GLN A 117 20.39 -2.64 1.08
N GLN A 118 21.48 -3.40 0.90
CA GLN A 118 21.58 -4.40 -0.16
C GLN A 118 20.50 -5.48 0.00
N LEU A 119 20.34 -6.05 1.20
CA LEU A 119 19.32 -7.06 1.47
C LEU A 119 17.88 -6.53 1.22
N TYR A 120 17.63 -5.26 1.55
CA TYR A 120 16.36 -4.60 1.28
C TYR A 120 16.07 -4.52 -0.21
N PHE A 121 17.05 -4.08 -1.02
CA PHE A 121 16.90 -4.01 -2.47
C PHE A 121 16.79 -5.39 -3.12
N ASP A 122 17.63 -6.34 -2.71
CA ASP A 122 17.64 -7.69 -3.25
C ASP A 122 16.29 -8.39 -3.03
N ASN A 123 15.65 -8.19 -1.87
CA ASN A 123 14.33 -8.75 -1.58
C ASN A 123 13.16 -7.93 -2.15
N GLY A 124 13.39 -7.07 -3.15
CA GLY A 124 12.34 -6.27 -3.77
C GLY A 124 11.62 -5.36 -2.78
N ASN A 125 12.34 -4.86 -1.77
CA ASN A 125 11.87 -3.94 -0.75
C ASN A 125 10.79 -4.54 0.18
N LYS A 126 10.73 -5.87 0.25
CA LYS A 126 9.83 -6.59 1.18
C LYS A 126 10.37 -6.53 2.60
N ILE A 127 9.50 -6.19 3.54
CA ILE A 127 9.75 -6.29 4.98
C ILE A 127 8.73 -7.24 5.59
N ASP A 128 9.11 -7.90 6.68
CA ASP A 128 8.28 -8.91 7.34
C ASP A 128 7.59 -8.34 8.58
N LYS A 129 8.24 -8.46 9.74
CA LYS A 129 7.76 -7.89 11.00
C LYS A 129 8.02 -6.40 11.00
N TYR A 130 7.07 -5.63 11.51
CA TYR A 130 7.24 -4.21 11.71
C TYR A 130 6.48 -3.73 12.95
N SER A 131 6.94 -2.65 13.57
CA SER A 131 6.23 -1.99 14.66
C SER A 131 6.59 -0.51 14.71
N VAL A 132 5.64 0.30 15.19
CA VAL A 132 5.84 1.72 15.48
C VAL A 132 5.48 1.91 16.94
N LYS A 133 6.39 2.53 17.72
CA LYS A 133 6.22 2.71 19.15
C LYS A 133 6.58 4.12 19.55
N TRP A 134 5.74 4.70 20.40
CA TRP A 134 6.02 5.96 21.06
C TRP A 134 6.88 5.71 22.31
N ASP A 135 8.02 6.38 22.40
CA ASP A 135 8.82 6.47 23.61
C ASP A 135 8.43 7.75 24.36
N SER A 136 7.73 7.60 25.47
CA SER A 136 7.26 8.71 26.30
C SER A 136 8.38 9.44 27.06
N SER A 137 9.51 8.75 27.31
CA SER A 137 10.65 9.31 28.02
C SER A 137 11.48 10.21 27.11
N LEU A 138 11.70 9.76 25.87
CA LEU A 138 12.42 10.51 24.83
C LEU A 138 11.52 11.46 24.05
N LYS A 139 10.19 11.32 24.17
CA LYS A 139 9.18 12.03 23.37
C LYS A 139 9.41 11.85 21.86
N LYS A 140 9.69 10.61 21.47
CA LYS A 140 10.07 10.23 20.09
C LYS A 140 9.30 9.02 19.62
N CYS A 141 9.07 8.95 18.32
CA CYS A 141 8.50 7.79 17.67
C CYS A 141 9.62 6.92 17.09
N PHE A 142 9.64 5.64 17.43
CA PHE A 142 10.56 4.67 16.87
C PHE A 142 9.83 3.69 15.97
N ALA A 143 10.43 3.39 14.84
CA ALA A 143 9.95 2.39 13.91
C ALA A 143 10.99 1.29 13.78
N GLU A 144 10.51 0.05 13.84
CA GLU A 144 11.32 -1.15 13.69
C GLU A 144 10.72 -2.02 12.59
N TYR A 145 11.57 -2.62 11.77
CA TYR A 145 11.15 -3.63 10.80
C TYR A 145 12.25 -4.64 10.51
N THR A 146 11.84 -5.84 10.09
CA THR A 146 12.74 -6.93 9.74
C THR A 146 12.84 -7.06 8.22
N ILE A 147 14.07 -7.00 7.72
CA ILE A 147 14.40 -7.35 6.33
C ILE A 147 14.87 -8.80 6.34
N ARG A 148 14.14 -9.66 5.62
CA ARG A 148 14.56 -11.04 5.37
C ARG A 148 15.15 -11.14 3.97
N ALA A 149 16.06 -12.08 3.77
CA ALA A 149 16.47 -12.49 2.45
C ALA A 149 15.30 -13.11 1.66
N ILE A 150 15.47 -13.21 0.34
CA ILE A 150 14.54 -13.94 -0.53
C ILE A 150 14.43 -15.40 -0.05
N GLU A 151 13.23 -15.98 -0.17
CA GLU A 151 12.98 -17.40 0.12
C GLU A 151 14.07 -18.30 -0.50
N GLY A 152 14.76 -19.06 0.35
CA GLY A 152 15.88 -19.93 -0.05
C GLY A 152 17.29 -19.40 0.30
N THR A 153 17.41 -18.16 0.80
CA THR A 153 18.71 -17.57 1.22
C THR A 153 18.72 -17.30 2.73
N SER A 154 19.91 -17.37 3.35
CA SER A 154 20.08 -17.05 4.78
C SER A 154 20.47 -15.59 5.00
N GLY A 155 19.66 -14.85 5.75
CA GLY A 155 19.98 -13.48 6.15
C GLY A 155 18.75 -12.77 6.68
N THR A 156 18.82 -12.30 7.93
CA THR A 156 17.76 -11.48 8.54
C THR A 156 18.42 -10.31 9.24
N ILE A 157 17.96 -9.10 8.95
CA ILE A 157 18.45 -7.89 9.59
C ILE A 157 17.26 -7.15 10.18
N LEU A 158 17.38 -6.83 11.47
CA LEU A 158 16.48 -5.93 12.17
C LEU A 158 16.95 -4.50 11.91
N VAL A 159 16.02 -3.65 11.47
CA VAL A 159 16.25 -2.23 11.25
C VAL A 159 15.38 -1.46 12.20
N SER A 160 15.98 -0.57 12.99
CA SER A 160 15.27 0.26 13.97
C SER A 160 15.81 1.68 13.96
N GLY A 161 14.93 2.68 13.97
CA GLY A 161 15.35 4.07 14.03
C GLY A 161 14.20 5.02 14.36
N GLU A 162 14.53 6.31 14.46
CA GLU A 162 13.56 7.35 14.75
C GLU A 162 12.69 7.64 13.51
N ALA A 163 11.37 7.56 13.67
CA ALA A 163 10.40 7.89 12.62
C ALA A 163 10.15 9.40 12.59
N LYS A 164 10.82 10.09 11.66
CA LYS A 164 10.71 11.56 11.54
C LYS A 164 9.73 12.03 10.47
N GLY A 165 9.25 11.15 9.60
CA GLY A 165 8.40 11.52 8.46
C GLY A 165 7.20 10.58 8.26
N PHE A 166 6.02 11.20 8.15
CA PHE A 166 4.73 10.53 8.04
C PHE A 166 3.97 11.00 6.81
N LEU A 167 3.51 10.06 5.98
CA LEU A 167 2.61 10.39 4.88
C LEU A 167 1.17 10.14 5.31
N LYS A 168 0.32 11.15 5.16
CA LYS A 168 -1.12 10.96 5.30
C LYS A 168 -1.70 10.46 3.98
N THR A 169 -2.34 9.29 4.02
CA THR A 169 -3.17 8.79 2.91
C THR A 169 -4.64 9.16 3.15
N SER A 170 -5.50 8.82 2.19
CA SER A 170 -6.95 9.00 2.31
C SER A 170 -7.56 8.40 3.58
N ILE A 171 -6.94 7.35 4.15
CA ILE A 171 -7.52 6.56 5.24
C ILE A 171 -6.63 6.60 6.49
N ASP A 172 -5.31 6.44 6.35
CA ASP A 172 -4.38 6.23 7.47
C ASP A 172 -3.16 7.16 7.43
N THR A 173 -2.33 7.13 8.47
CA THR A 173 -0.96 7.68 8.46
C THR A 173 0.04 6.54 8.38
N ARG A 174 1.14 6.80 7.70
CA ARG A 174 2.14 5.79 7.36
C ARG A 174 3.54 6.29 7.64
N VAL A 175 4.43 5.46 8.20
CA VAL A 175 5.86 5.80 8.32
C VAL A 175 6.51 5.62 6.96
N TYR A 176 7.19 6.66 6.50
CA TYR A 176 7.98 6.62 5.26
C TYR A 176 9.46 6.89 5.49
N PHE A 177 9.81 7.63 6.54
CA PHE A 177 11.18 8.02 6.81
C PHE A 177 11.64 7.59 8.20
N ILE A 178 12.68 6.75 8.22
CA ILE A 178 13.35 6.28 9.42
C ILE A 178 14.79 6.75 9.34
N LYS A 179 15.28 7.42 10.38
CA LYS A 179 16.70 7.75 10.52
C LYS A 179 17.34 6.76 11.49
N ASN A 180 18.21 5.91 10.94
CA ASN A 180 19.14 5.14 11.75
C ASN A 180 20.35 6.02 12.09
N PHE A 181 20.82 5.91 13.32
CA PHE A 181 22.14 6.42 13.72
C PHE A 181 23.14 5.28 13.66
#